data_AF-A0A8S2GDV3-F1
#
_entry.id   AF-A0A8S2GDV3-F1
#
_cell.length_a   1.000
_cell.length_b   1.000
_cell.length_c   1.000
_cell.angle_alpha   90.00
_cell.angle_beta   90.00
_cell.angle_gamma   90.00
#
_symmetry.space_group_name_H-M   'P 1'
#
loop_
_entity.id
_entity.type
_entity.pdbx_description
1 polymer ?
#
loop_
_entity_poly.entity_id
_entity_poly.type
_entity_poly.pdbx_seq_one_letter_code
_entity_poly.pdbx_strand_id
1 'polypeptide(L)'
;MFSGLHFTVFFLEASPLMKRKQAQNLLGIDIEPALNNEYKTKDGVRIHWIDDLIKSTYNDLPVIIIANEFLDAFPVYKFQRTPKGWKEILVDYNEKTKQLQYVMSMRPTIMSRLHEGVR
;
A
#
# COMPACT_ATOMS: atom_id res chain seq x y z
N MET A 1 -0.81 -26.30 -19.25
CA MET A 1 0.24 -26.43 -18.22
C MET A 1 -0.25 -26.12 -16.79
N PHE A 2 -1.56 -25.93 -16.55
CA PHE A 2 -2.12 -25.75 -15.19
C PHE A 2 -3.44 -26.51 -14.98
N SER A 3 -3.70 -27.58 -15.75
CA SER A 3 -4.92 -28.39 -15.58
C SER A 3 -4.92 -29.02 -14.18
N GLY A 4 -5.85 -28.56 -13.32
CA GLY A 4 -6.05 -29.06 -11.96
C GLY A 4 -5.62 -28.11 -10.84
N LEU A 5 -4.99 -26.97 -11.12
CA LEU A 5 -4.64 -26.00 -10.10
C LEU A 5 -5.76 -24.96 -9.92
N HIS A 6 -6.41 -24.94 -8.77
CA HIS A 6 -7.38 -23.91 -8.40
C HIS A 6 -6.69 -22.83 -7.56
N PHE A 7 -6.53 -21.64 -8.11
CA PHE A 7 -6.08 -20.47 -7.36
C PHE A 7 -7.20 -19.44 -7.26
N THR A 8 -7.14 -18.63 -6.21
CA THR A 8 -8.00 -17.47 -5.99
C THR A 8 -7.11 -16.23 -6.02
N VAL A 9 -7.54 -15.16 -6.70
CA VAL A 9 -6.78 -13.91 -6.82
C VAL A 9 -7.36 -12.87 -5.88
N PHE A 10 -6.49 -12.20 -5.13
CA PHE A 10 -6.85 -11.09 -4.25
C PHE A 10 -6.19 -9.81 -4.76
N PHE A 11 -6.99 -8.78 -5.01
CA PHE A 11 -6.52 -7.44 -5.31
C PHE A 11 -6.58 -6.61 -4.02
N LEU A 12 -5.41 -6.24 -3.49
CA LEU A 12 -5.30 -5.25 -2.43
C LEU A 12 -5.34 -3.86 -3.07
N GLU A 13 -6.47 -3.16 -2.96
CA GLU A 13 -6.70 -1.89 -3.66
C GLU A 13 -7.55 -0.93 -2.82
N ALA A 14 -6.97 0.23 -2.52
CA ALA A 14 -7.62 1.28 -1.76
C ALA A 14 -8.50 2.18 -2.64
N SER A 15 -8.10 2.43 -3.91
CA SER A 15 -8.74 3.42 -4.78
C SER A 15 -10.05 2.90 -5.39
N PRO A 16 -11.22 3.53 -5.10
CA PRO A 16 -12.50 3.18 -5.72
C PRO A 16 -12.45 3.22 -7.25
N LEU A 17 -11.75 4.21 -7.80
CA LEU A 17 -11.61 4.38 -9.24
C LEU A 17 -10.82 3.22 -9.87
N MET A 18 -9.71 2.80 -9.23
CA MET A 18 -8.89 1.71 -9.74
C MET A 18 -9.61 0.36 -9.59
N LYS A 19 -10.35 0.14 -8.51
CA LYS A 19 -11.24 -1.03 -8.36
C LYS A 19 -12.22 -1.16 -9.53
N ARG A 20 -12.88 -0.05 -9.90
CA ARG A 20 -13.79 -0.02 -11.07
C ARG A 20 -13.09 -0.38 -12.37
N LYS A 21 -11.92 0.23 -12.64
CA LYS A 21 -11.14 -0.07 -13.85
C LYS A 21 -10.67 -1.53 -13.90
N GLN A 22 -10.23 -2.08 -12.78
CA GLN A 22 -9.86 -3.49 -12.67
C GLN A 22 -11.05 -4.41 -12.94
N ALA A 23 -12.22 -4.11 -12.35
CA ALA A 23 -13.45 -4.87 -12.59
C ALA A 23 -13.90 -4.81 -14.05
N GLN A 24 -13.86 -3.63 -14.68
CA GLN A 24 -14.15 -3.49 -16.12
C GLN A 24 -13.22 -4.36 -16.96
N ASN A 25 -11.91 -4.35 -16.67
CA ASN A 25 -10.93 -5.11 -17.45
C ASN A 25 -11.02 -6.63 -17.24
N LEU A 26 -11.27 -7.08 -16.01
CA LEU A 26 -11.21 -8.50 -15.64
C LEU A 26 -12.57 -9.21 -15.76
N LEU A 27 -13.65 -8.49 -15.51
CA LEU A 27 -15.01 -9.03 -15.46
C LEU A 27 -15.86 -8.53 -16.66
N GLY A 28 -15.47 -7.44 -17.32
CA GLY A 28 -16.26 -6.83 -18.39
C GLY A 28 -17.48 -6.04 -17.92
N ILE A 29 -17.51 -5.65 -16.64
CA ILE A 29 -18.62 -4.92 -16.01
C ILE A 29 -18.13 -3.63 -15.35
N ASP A 30 -18.91 -2.56 -15.49
CA ASP A 30 -18.63 -1.27 -14.86
C ASP A 30 -19.27 -1.22 -13.47
N ILE A 31 -18.56 -1.77 -12.48
CA ILE A 31 -18.98 -1.76 -11.08
C ILE A 31 -17.82 -1.36 -10.19
N GLU A 32 -18.14 -0.82 -9.02
CA GLU A 32 -17.20 -0.81 -7.90
C GLU A 32 -17.36 -2.13 -7.13
N PRO A 33 -16.41 -3.06 -7.20
CA PRO A 33 -16.52 -4.33 -6.49
C PRO A 33 -16.56 -4.09 -4.98
N ALA A 34 -17.53 -4.72 -4.32
CA ALA A 34 -17.62 -4.71 -2.87
C ALA A 34 -16.45 -5.52 -2.29
N LEU A 35 -15.92 -5.05 -1.17
CA LEU A 35 -14.82 -5.71 -0.48
C LEU A 35 -15.24 -7.11 -0.02
N ASN A 36 -14.33 -8.07 -0.11
CA ASN A 36 -14.48 -9.48 0.30
C ASN A 36 -15.52 -10.30 -0.48
N ASN A 37 -16.32 -9.70 -1.37
CA ASN A 37 -17.20 -10.46 -2.25
C ASN A 37 -16.40 -11.30 -3.26
N GLU A 38 -16.90 -12.50 -3.59
CA GLU A 38 -16.36 -13.34 -4.66
C GLU A 38 -16.91 -12.90 -6.02
N TYR A 39 -16.01 -12.74 -6.99
CA TYR A 39 -16.32 -12.54 -8.39
C TYR A 39 -15.64 -13.63 -9.24
N LYS A 40 -16.10 -13.82 -10.48
CA LYS A 40 -15.51 -14.78 -11.43
C LYS A 40 -15.22 -14.12 -12.76
N THR A 41 -14.02 -14.31 -13.29
CA THR A 41 -13.67 -13.90 -14.65
C THR A 41 -14.39 -14.76 -15.69
N LYS A 42 -14.31 -14.35 -16.97
CA LYS A 42 -14.84 -15.13 -18.11
C LYS A 42 -14.25 -16.56 -18.17
N ASP A 43 -13.00 -16.72 -17.74
CA ASP A 43 -12.30 -18.01 -17.70
C ASP A 43 -12.51 -18.79 -16.39
N GLY A 44 -13.38 -18.29 -15.49
CA GLY A 44 -13.75 -18.98 -14.25
C GLY A 44 -12.79 -18.79 -13.07
N VAL A 45 -11.84 -17.86 -13.16
CA VAL A 45 -10.92 -17.53 -12.05
C VAL A 45 -11.66 -16.75 -10.98
N ARG A 46 -11.56 -17.18 -9.71
CA ARG A 46 -12.15 -16.48 -8.55
C ARG A 46 -11.30 -15.26 -8.18
N ILE A 47 -11.96 -14.12 -8.01
CA ILE A 47 -11.32 -12.84 -7.69
C ILE A 47 -12.04 -12.16 -6.53
N HIS A 48 -11.28 -11.56 -5.63
CA HIS A 48 -11.78 -10.69 -4.55
C HIS A 48 -10.99 -9.39 -4.51
N TRP A 49 -11.66 -8.31 -4.09
CA TRP A 49 -10.99 -7.06 -3.71
C TRP A 49 -10.97 -6.95 -2.19
N ILE A 50 -9.81 -6.55 -1.64
CA ILE A 50 -9.57 -6.36 -0.21
C ILE A 50 -8.88 -5.01 0.01
N ASP A 51 -9.01 -4.47 1.21
CA ASP A 51 -8.33 -3.25 1.67
C ASP A 51 -7.32 -3.53 2.80
N ASP A 52 -7.34 -4.76 3.33
CA ASP A 52 -6.53 -5.18 4.46
C ASP A 52 -6.06 -6.62 4.23
N LEU A 53 -4.76 -6.81 4.06
CA LEU A 53 -4.15 -8.12 3.85
C LEU A 53 -4.28 -9.02 5.10
N ILE A 54 -4.23 -8.42 6.30
CA ILE A 54 -4.17 -9.13 7.59
C ILE A 54 -5.55 -9.64 8.01
N LYS A 55 -6.61 -8.88 7.70
CA LYS A 55 -7.99 -9.30 7.97
C LYS A 55 -8.51 -10.37 7.01
N SER A 56 -7.78 -10.64 5.93
CA SER A 56 -8.21 -11.66 4.97
C SER A 56 -8.13 -13.05 5.60
N THR A 57 -9.18 -13.86 5.41
CA THR A 57 -9.40 -15.16 6.07
C THR A 57 -8.49 -16.30 5.57
N TYR A 58 -7.39 -15.99 4.87
CA TYR A 58 -6.63 -16.95 4.06
C TYR A 58 -5.25 -17.29 4.63
N ASN A 59 -5.03 -17.06 5.93
CA ASN A 59 -3.74 -17.20 6.62
C ASN A 59 -3.14 -18.62 6.60
N ASP A 60 -3.93 -19.65 6.25
CA ASP A 60 -3.52 -21.05 6.27
C ASP A 60 -3.23 -21.64 4.87
N LEU A 61 -3.26 -20.81 3.81
CA LEU A 61 -3.01 -21.25 2.43
C LEU A 61 -1.65 -20.74 1.92
N PRO A 62 -0.97 -21.46 1.00
CA PRO A 62 0.18 -20.91 0.29
C PRO A 62 -0.20 -19.67 -0.53
N VAL A 63 0.52 -18.57 -0.34
CA VAL A 63 0.25 -17.29 -1.02
C VAL A 63 1.46 -16.88 -1.87
N ILE A 64 1.18 -16.41 -3.09
CA ILE A 64 2.13 -15.69 -3.93
C ILE A 64 1.73 -14.21 -3.89
N ILE A 65 2.65 -13.35 -3.47
CA ILE A 65 2.44 -11.90 -3.43
C ILE A 65 3.13 -11.26 -4.63
N ILE A 66 2.39 -10.46 -5.40
CA ILE A 66 2.90 -9.69 -6.53
C ILE A 66 2.72 -8.20 -6.20
N ALA A 67 3.82 -7.47 -6.18
CA ALA A 67 3.87 -6.05 -5.78
C ALA A 67 4.78 -5.25 -6.73
N ASN A 68 4.44 -5.22 -8.02
CA ASN A 68 5.20 -4.47 -9.02
C ASN A 68 4.91 -2.97 -8.89
N GLU A 69 5.94 -2.13 -8.68
CA GLU A 69 5.78 -0.66 -8.50
C GLU A 69 4.72 -0.31 -7.45
N PHE A 70 4.63 -1.14 -6.40
CA PHE A 70 3.70 -0.89 -5.30
C PHE A 70 4.39 -0.14 -4.16
N LEU A 71 5.66 -0.46 -3.89
CA LEU A 71 6.41 0.07 -2.75
C LEU A 71 6.97 1.48 -2.98
N ASP A 72 7.11 1.92 -4.23
CA ASP A 72 7.54 3.28 -4.57
C ASP A 72 6.42 4.32 -4.33
N ALA A 73 5.17 3.89 -4.36
CA ALA A 73 4.01 4.70 -3.99
C ALA A 73 3.78 4.78 -2.47
N PHE A 74 4.52 4.01 -1.66
CA PHE A 74 4.33 4.02 -0.21
C PHE A 74 4.90 5.30 0.41
N PRO A 75 4.24 5.86 1.45
CA PRO A 75 4.79 6.98 2.20
C PRO A 75 6.17 6.64 2.76
N VAL A 76 7.12 7.57 2.60
CA VAL A 76 8.48 7.42 3.12
C VAL A 76 8.73 8.42 4.25
N TYR A 77 9.48 7.96 5.26
CA TYR A 77 10.09 8.85 6.23
C TYR A 77 11.40 9.40 5.69
N LYS A 78 11.68 10.68 5.93
CA LYS A 78 12.92 11.33 5.47
C LYS A 78 13.76 11.75 6.67
N PHE A 79 15.03 11.36 6.68
CA PHE A 79 15.96 11.68 7.76
C PHE A 79 17.20 12.39 7.24
N GLN A 80 17.78 13.25 8.09
CA GLN A 80 19.04 13.93 7.85
C GLN A 80 20.00 13.69 9.02
N ARG A 81 21.23 13.27 8.71
CA ARG A 81 22.28 13.12 9.71
C ARG A 81 22.80 14.49 10.13
N THR A 82 22.90 14.71 11.45
CA THR A 82 23.47 15.93 12.05
C THR A 82 24.56 15.56 13.07
N PRO A 83 25.40 16.52 13.53
CA PRO A 83 26.38 16.25 14.60
C PRO A 83 25.75 15.72 15.90
N LYS A 84 24.45 15.98 16.13
CA LYS A 84 23.71 15.54 17.32
C LYS A 84 22.91 14.25 17.10
N GLY A 85 23.04 13.59 15.95
CA GLY A 85 22.29 12.38 15.62
C GLY A 85 21.42 12.50 14.36
N TRP A 86 20.63 11.48 14.08
CA TRP A 86 19.63 11.51 13.01
C TRP A 86 18.44 12.37 13.42
N LYS A 87 18.01 13.26 12.52
CA LYS A 87 16.80 14.07 12.69
C LYS A 87 15.83 13.81 11.54
N GLU A 88 14.55 13.80 11.85
CA GLU A 88 13.50 13.65 10.85
C GLU A 88 13.26 14.98 10.13
N ILE A 89 13.07 14.91 8.81
CA ILE A 89 12.59 16.03 8.00
C ILE A 89 11.07 15.93 7.95
N LEU A 90 10.42 16.99 8.43
CA LEU A 90 8.99 17.16 8.50
C LEU A 90 8.52 18.24 7.52
N VAL A 91 7.21 18.36 7.35
CA VAL A 91 6.58 19.45 6.60
C VAL A 91 5.85 20.36 7.58
N ASP A 92 6.09 21.67 7.46
CA ASP A 92 5.48 22.70 8.31
C ASP A 92 4.92 23.85 7.45
N TYR A 93 4.02 24.65 8.02
CA TYR A 93 3.42 25.80 7.35
C TYR A 93 4.24 27.07 7.62
N ASN A 94 4.69 27.73 6.55
CA ASN A 94 5.40 29.00 6.67
C ASN A 94 4.41 30.17 6.61
N GLU A 95 4.22 30.84 7.74
CA GLU A 95 3.30 32.00 7.84
C GLU A 95 3.68 33.19 6.96
N LYS A 96 4.98 33.37 6.64
CA LYS A 96 5.46 34.49 5.83
C LYS A 96 5.24 34.25 4.34
N THR A 97 5.55 33.05 3.86
CA THR A 97 5.41 32.69 2.43
C THR A 97 4.04 32.13 2.10
N LYS A 98 3.24 31.79 3.12
CA LYS A 98 1.93 31.12 2.99
C LYS A 98 2.01 29.78 2.23
N GLN A 99 3.14 29.08 2.36
CA GLN A 99 3.44 27.82 1.67
C GLN A 99 3.96 26.76 2.65
N LEU A 100 3.88 25.48 2.25
CA LEU A 100 4.51 24.38 2.97
C LEU A 100 6.03 24.40 2.75
N GLN A 101 6.77 24.04 3.80
CA GLN A 101 8.23 23.96 3.76
C GLN A 101 8.74 22.73 4.51
N TYR A 102 9.92 22.26 4.13
CA TYR A 102 10.63 21.25 4.92
C TYR A 102 11.27 21.88 6.16
N VAL A 103 11.10 21.23 7.31
CA VAL A 103 11.75 21.61 8.58
C VAL A 103 12.38 20.38 9.23
N MET A 104 13.46 20.59 9.99
CA MET A 104 14.03 19.51 10.81
C MET A 104 13.33 19.42 12.16
N SER A 105 13.12 18.19 12.64
CA SER A 105 12.57 17.96 13.96
C SER A 105 13.44 18.63 15.05
N MET A 106 12.81 19.35 15.97
CA MET A 106 13.52 20.01 17.08
C MET A 106 14.15 18.99 18.02
N ARG A 107 13.39 17.93 18.33
CA ARG A 107 13.78 16.78 19.16
C ARG A 107 13.76 15.49 18.32
N PRO A 108 14.46 14.43 18.76
CA PRO A 108 14.30 13.12 18.15
C PRO A 108 12.84 12.65 18.22
N THR A 109 12.26 12.36 17.06
CA THR A 109 10.97 11.67 16.92
C THR A 109 11.11 10.18 17.23
N ILE A 110 9.99 9.47 17.42
CA ILE A 110 10.00 8.01 17.61
C ILE A 110 10.76 7.33 16.46
N MET A 111 10.48 7.75 15.23
CA MET A 111 11.12 7.16 14.05
C MET A 111 12.60 7.48 13.99
N SER A 112 13.03 8.70 14.34
CA SER A 112 14.47 9.02 14.36
C SER A 112 15.25 8.21 15.40
N ARG A 113 14.64 7.84 16.53
CA ARG A 113 15.28 7.02 17.58
C ARG A 113 15.52 5.57 17.14
N LEU A 114 14.64 5.03 16.29
CA LEU A 114 14.84 3.69 15.71
C LEU A 114 16.14 3.61 14.90
N HIS A 115 16.61 4.74 14.36
CA HIS A 115 17.83 4.82 13.56
C HIS A 115 19.08 5.23 14.37
N GLU A 116 18.98 5.43 15.69
CA GLU A 116 20.15 5.76 16.54
C GLU A 116 21.02 4.54 16.90
N GLY A 117 20.45 3.32 16.84
CA GLY A 117 21.12 2.06 17.19
C GLY A 117 21.63 1.22 16.02
N VAL A 118 21.38 1.62 14.77
CA VAL A 118 21.84 0.91 13.58
C VAL A 118 23.26 1.39 13.25
N ARG A 119 24.27 0.68 13.77
CA ARG A 119 25.68 0.78 13.36
C ARG A 119 26.04 -0.43 12.51
#